data_AF-A0A0D0NMZ0-F1
#
_entry.id   AF-A0A0D0NMZ0-F1
#
_cell.length_a   1.000
_cell.length_b   1.000
_cell.length_c   1.000
_cell.angle_alpha   90.00
_cell.angle_beta   90.00
_cell.angle_gamma   90.00
#
_symmetry.space_group_name_H-M   'P 1'
#
loop_
_entity.id
_entity.type
_entity.pdbx_description
1 polymer ?
#
loop_
_entity_poly.entity_id
_entity_poly.type
_entity_poly.pdbx_seq_one_letter_code
_entity_poly.pdbx_strand_id
1 'polypeptide(L)'
;MLKFSGTFQELSGKLASLNGEWDDSQPNKKVLRLNGGVMNWFESTGSISFQGREPGKSALESEVPKLLYPTEPMAIRPQSSALSPDALIKSQGNDEKDSSVERQYLTTGINDGELVIGIVSAVGTEYKRVTEPLIDRLKGFGYSVKEIRVSSCLPSTSQTDEYERIRHYMQLGDSLRKSMGNNAILAAGVAKKISELRSPTDTKRAYIVNSLKHPGEVEFLRKVYGGGFYLIGIHADEKRRHQHLTDDKGMTQSQANDLIRIDEDESIDHGQKTRDTYHLADFFLNLGSNNDQVKNRLQRFLELIFSHPYKNPTFDEFAMFMAFNSSVRSGDLSRQVGAVISRDTQIIATGANDVPKSGGGLYWAEVNEETGKVEDQPDGKDYTREGDSNKHAQSVIIQEIATNLLNQGLVDSLHELDLKKALKESKISDLTEFGRVVHAEMDALLSCSRAGIPTTGSTLYCTTFPCHNCAKHIIASGIKRVVYVEPYPKSRALDFHSESIHLRSELERTLKDNNNLVSFEPFIGVGPRRFLDLFSMSLGSGSKLRRKDKGGGILDWDKASAPIRTPLLSKSYIEIEKAAADMWDECSL
;
A
#
# COMPACT_ATOMS: atom_id res chain seq x y z
N MET A 1 -40.65 -5.30 4.68
CA MET A 1 -40.61 -6.11 5.93
C MET A 1 -42.02 -6.14 6.48
N LEU A 2 -42.63 -7.32 6.65
CA LEU A 2 -44.02 -7.46 7.09
C LEU A 2 -44.13 -7.08 8.58
N LYS A 3 -45.17 -6.35 8.96
CA LYS A 3 -45.45 -5.97 10.35
C LYS A 3 -46.91 -6.22 10.67
N PHE A 4 -47.21 -6.56 11.92
CA PHE A 4 -48.54 -6.63 12.51
C PHE A 4 -48.49 -5.98 13.90
N SER A 5 -49.28 -4.93 14.11
CA SER A 5 -49.27 -4.09 15.32
C SER A 5 -50.39 -4.41 16.31
N GLY A 6 -51.15 -5.49 16.10
CA GLY A 6 -52.18 -5.96 17.03
C GLY A 6 -51.62 -6.82 18.17
N THR A 7 -52.51 -7.33 19.02
CA THR A 7 -52.17 -8.25 20.11
C THR A 7 -51.85 -9.66 19.60
N PHE A 8 -51.17 -10.48 20.40
CA PHE A 8 -50.92 -11.88 20.04
C PHE A 8 -52.22 -12.65 19.76
N GLN A 9 -53.28 -12.40 20.52
CA GLN A 9 -54.57 -13.07 20.37
C GLN A 9 -55.25 -12.73 19.03
N GLU A 10 -55.10 -11.48 18.56
CA GLU A 10 -55.57 -11.07 17.24
C GLU A 10 -54.72 -11.69 16.12
N LEU A 11 -53.39 -11.75 16.30
CA LEU A 11 -52.49 -12.36 15.34
C LEU A 11 -52.77 -13.86 15.18
N SER A 12 -52.84 -14.60 16.29
CA SER A 12 -53.10 -16.04 16.28
C SER A 12 -54.50 -16.35 15.75
N GLY A 13 -55.50 -15.49 16.03
CA GLY A 13 -56.84 -15.62 15.50
C GLY A 13 -56.90 -15.46 13.98
N LYS A 14 -56.22 -14.44 13.42
CA LYS A 14 -56.15 -14.24 11.96
C LYS A 14 -55.41 -15.36 11.23
N LEU A 15 -54.43 -15.99 11.88
CA LEU A 15 -53.61 -17.06 11.31
C LEU A 15 -54.10 -18.47 11.65
N ALA A 16 -55.27 -18.60 12.32
CA ALA A 16 -55.78 -19.88 12.79
C ALA A 16 -55.97 -20.91 11.65
N SER A 17 -56.29 -20.45 10.43
CA SER A 17 -56.49 -21.31 9.26
C SER A 17 -55.21 -22.00 8.75
N LEU A 18 -54.02 -21.56 9.17
CA LEU A 18 -52.75 -22.18 8.80
C LEU A 18 -52.48 -23.49 9.54
N ASN A 19 -53.23 -23.80 10.60
CA ASN A 19 -53.08 -25.01 11.42
C ASN A 19 -51.63 -25.29 11.89
N GLY A 20 -50.83 -24.23 12.13
CA GLY A 20 -49.47 -24.35 12.64
C GLY A 20 -49.41 -24.35 14.16
N GLU A 21 -48.31 -24.86 14.71
CA GLU A 21 -48.07 -24.90 16.16
C GLU A 21 -47.44 -23.58 16.63
N TRP A 22 -48.06 -22.95 17.63
CA TRP A 22 -47.55 -21.75 18.27
C TRP A 22 -46.70 -22.09 19.50
N ASP A 23 -45.54 -21.44 19.59
CA ASP A 23 -44.69 -21.38 20.77
C ASP A 23 -44.63 -19.94 21.27
N ASP A 24 -45.17 -19.72 22.48
CA ASP A 24 -45.29 -18.43 23.14
C ASP A 24 -44.46 -18.34 24.44
N SER A 25 -43.56 -19.30 24.67
CA SER A 25 -42.74 -19.42 25.88
C SER A 25 -41.83 -18.20 26.13
N GLN A 26 -41.54 -17.40 25.10
CA GLN A 26 -40.75 -16.18 25.20
C GLN A 26 -41.65 -14.94 25.34
N PRO A 27 -41.34 -14.02 26.28
CA PRO A 27 -42.22 -12.89 26.59
C PRO A 27 -42.37 -11.88 25.45
N ASN A 28 -41.34 -11.64 24.63
CA ASN A 28 -41.36 -10.63 23.55
C ASN A 28 -41.35 -11.22 22.13
N LYS A 29 -41.51 -12.55 22.00
CA LYS A 29 -41.38 -13.25 20.73
C LYS A 29 -42.36 -14.42 20.67
N LYS A 30 -43.17 -14.46 19.61
CA LYS A 30 -44.11 -15.57 19.33
C LYS A 30 -43.68 -16.27 18.06
N VAL A 31 -43.69 -17.60 18.07
CA VAL A 31 -43.16 -18.42 16.97
C VAL A 31 -44.24 -19.35 16.45
N LEU A 32 -44.54 -19.29 15.16
CA LEU A 32 -45.45 -20.23 14.49
C LEU A 32 -44.63 -21.19 13.63
N ARG A 33 -44.85 -22.49 13.80
CA ARG A 33 -44.17 -23.56 13.03
C ARG A 33 -45.18 -24.28 12.14
N LEU A 34 -44.83 -24.43 10.86
CA LEU A 34 -45.66 -25.13 9.88
C LEU A 34 -44.79 -25.83 8.84
N ASN A 35 -44.89 -27.16 8.72
CA ASN A 35 -44.22 -27.97 7.68
C ASN A 35 -42.72 -27.64 7.49
N GLY A 36 -41.98 -27.42 8.58
CA GLY A 36 -40.55 -27.07 8.57
C GLY A 36 -40.22 -25.58 8.36
N GLY A 37 -41.23 -24.74 8.09
CA GLY A 37 -41.15 -23.29 8.12
C GLY A 37 -41.38 -22.72 9.52
N VAL A 38 -40.80 -21.55 9.78
CA VAL A 38 -40.85 -20.84 11.06
C VAL A 38 -41.15 -19.37 10.81
N MET A 39 -42.24 -18.86 11.38
CA MET A 39 -42.54 -17.43 11.45
C MET A 39 -42.25 -16.92 12.85
N ASN A 40 -41.45 -15.86 12.96
CA ASN A 40 -41.23 -15.14 14.22
C ASN A 40 -42.00 -13.81 14.19
N TRP A 41 -42.73 -13.51 15.26
CA TRP A 41 -43.34 -12.21 15.49
C TRP A 41 -42.82 -11.59 16.79
N PHE A 42 -42.41 -10.33 16.74
CA PHE A 42 -41.87 -9.59 17.90
C PHE A 42 -42.88 -8.55 18.38
N GLU A 43 -43.41 -8.76 19.57
CA GLU A 43 -44.50 -7.95 20.15
C GLU A 43 -44.10 -6.47 20.32
N SER A 44 -42.86 -6.18 20.69
CA SER A 44 -42.36 -4.80 20.90
C SER A 44 -42.27 -3.95 19.63
N THR A 45 -42.18 -4.58 18.45
CA THR A 45 -41.96 -3.88 17.17
C THR A 45 -43.03 -4.19 16.11
N GLY A 46 -43.88 -5.18 16.39
CA GLY A 46 -44.82 -5.78 15.45
C GLY A 46 -44.15 -6.50 14.28
N SER A 47 -42.83 -6.67 14.27
CA SER A 47 -42.11 -7.21 13.10
C SER A 47 -42.34 -8.71 12.91
N ILE A 48 -42.52 -9.13 11.65
CA ILE A 48 -42.64 -10.53 11.26
C ILE A 48 -41.44 -10.92 10.38
N SER A 49 -40.80 -12.05 10.69
CA SER A 49 -39.74 -12.65 9.86
C SER A 49 -39.96 -14.15 9.65
N PHE A 50 -39.54 -14.65 8.48
CA PHE A 50 -39.71 -16.05 8.08
C PHE A 50 -38.35 -16.74 7.93
N GLN A 51 -38.24 -17.95 8.46
CA GLN A 51 -37.05 -18.80 8.44
C GLN A 51 -37.48 -20.28 8.28
N GLY A 52 -36.53 -21.20 8.17
CA GLY A 52 -36.80 -22.64 8.10
C GLY A 52 -36.53 -23.25 6.73
N ARG A 53 -36.96 -24.50 6.55
CA ARG A 53 -36.72 -25.29 5.33
C ARG A 53 -37.84 -25.08 4.30
N GLU A 54 -37.48 -25.15 3.03
CA GLU A 54 -38.46 -25.26 1.94
C GLU A 54 -39.16 -26.64 1.98
N PRO A 55 -40.45 -26.74 1.61
CA PRO A 55 -41.32 -25.68 1.08
C PRO A 55 -42.06 -24.86 2.16
N GLY A 56 -41.88 -25.18 3.46
CA GLY A 56 -42.63 -24.56 4.55
C GLY A 56 -42.38 -23.07 4.72
N LYS A 57 -41.15 -22.60 4.48
CA LYS A 57 -40.81 -21.17 4.49
C LYS A 57 -41.59 -20.40 3.41
N SER A 58 -41.54 -20.86 2.15
CA SER A 58 -42.27 -20.21 1.05
C SER A 58 -43.80 -20.22 1.27
N ALA A 59 -44.36 -21.27 1.88
CA ALA A 59 -45.79 -21.33 2.21
C ALA A 59 -46.20 -20.25 3.22
N LEU A 60 -45.40 -20.06 4.27
CA LEU A 60 -45.64 -19.01 5.27
C LEU A 60 -45.49 -17.60 4.67
N GLU A 61 -44.49 -17.39 3.81
CA GLU A 61 -44.27 -16.10 3.13
C GLU A 61 -45.44 -15.72 2.19
N SER A 62 -46.11 -16.70 1.57
CA SER A 62 -47.28 -16.47 0.71
C SER A 62 -48.58 -16.23 1.50
N GLU A 63 -48.87 -17.05 2.51
CA GLU A 63 -50.20 -17.09 3.12
C GLU A 63 -50.38 -16.12 4.29
N VAL A 64 -49.35 -15.88 5.10
CA VAL A 64 -49.44 -15.00 6.27
C VAL A 64 -49.87 -13.57 5.90
N PRO A 65 -49.32 -12.91 4.86
CA PRO A 65 -49.77 -11.57 4.47
C PRO A 65 -51.26 -11.52 4.09
N LYS A 66 -51.76 -12.51 3.34
CA LYS A 66 -53.16 -12.58 2.86
C LYS A 66 -54.15 -12.66 4.01
N LEU A 67 -53.81 -13.45 5.04
CA LEU A 67 -54.66 -13.65 6.21
C LEU A 67 -54.64 -12.44 7.15
N LEU A 68 -53.51 -11.74 7.25
CA LEU A 68 -53.42 -10.54 8.09
C LEU A 68 -54.15 -9.34 7.47
N TYR A 69 -54.13 -9.22 6.14
CA TYR A 69 -54.62 -8.07 5.38
C TYR A 69 -55.54 -8.47 4.20
N PRO A 70 -56.75 -9.01 4.46
CA PRO A 70 -57.63 -9.57 3.44
C PRO A 70 -58.34 -8.54 2.53
N THR A 71 -58.31 -7.24 2.85
CA THR A 71 -59.07 -6.18 2.12
C THR A 71 -58.19 -5.09 1.49
N GLU A 72 -56.88 -5.27 1.46
CA GLU A 72 -56.08 -4.53 0.48
C GLU A 72 -56.05 -5.33 -0.81
N PRO A 73 -56.23 -4.72 -2.00
CA PRO A 73 -55.85 -5.39 -3.22
C PRO A 73 -54.33 -5.61 -3.14
N MET A 74 -53.93 -6.81 -2.71
CA MET A 74 -52.60 -7.30 -2.97
C MET A 74 -52.47 -7.32 -4.49
N ALA A 75 -51.78 -6.32 -5.03
CA ALA A 75 -51.18 -6.43 -6.34
C ALA A 75 -50.41 -7.75 -6.35
N ILE A 76 -50.98 -8.76 -6.99
CA ILE A 76 -50.24 -9.93 -7.44
C ILE A 76 -49.19 -9.34 -8.38
N ARG A 77 -47.98 -9.14 -7.86
CA ARG A 77 -46.81 -9.07 -8.72
C ARG A 77 -46.79 -10.40 -9.47
N PRO A 78 -46.86 -10.39 -10.82
CA PRO A 78 -46.36 -11.52 -11.57
C PRO A 78 -44.95 -11.82 -11.07
N GLN A 79 -44.52 -13.08 -11.13
CA GLN A 79 -43.10 -13.38 -11.16
C GLN A 79 -42.50 -12.61 -12.34
N SER A 80 -42.00 -11.40 -12.06
CA SER A 80 -41.09 -10.67 -12.91
C SER A 80 -39.85 -10.42 -12.08
N SER A 81 -38.76 -11.00 -12.56
CA SER A 81 -37.43 -10.41 -12.47
C SER A 81 -37.53 -8.88 -12.56
N ALA A 82 -37.27 -8.18 -11.45
CA ALA A 82 -37.04 -6.75 -11.45
C ALA A 82 -36.05 -6.45 -10.32
N LEU A 83 -34.81 -6.09 -10.66
CA LEU A 83 -34.41 -4.74 -11.07
C LEU A 83 -34.68 -3.73 -9.94
N SER A 84 -33.56 -3.23 -9.44
CA SER A 84 -33.38 -2.14 -8.49
C SER A 84 -33.98 -0.82 -8.99
N PRO A 85 -34.25 0.13 -8.08
CA PRO A 85 -34.97 1.36 -8.40
C PRO A 85 -34.09 2.35 -9.19
N ASP A 86 -34.09 2.18 -10.51
CA ASP A 86 -33.78 3.19 -11.52
C ASP A 86 -34.80 3.05 -12.67
N ALA A 87 -36.05 3.42 -12.38
CA ALA A 87 -37.13 3.41 -13.40
C ALA A 87 -38.12 4.55 -13.14
N LEU A 88 -37.60 5.77 -13.16
CA LEU A 88 -38.36 6.96 -13.55
C LEU A 88 -37.55 7.63 -14.65
N ILE A 89 -37.71 7.07 -15.86
CA ILE A 89 -37.54 7.58 -17.23
C ILE A 89 -37.32 6.32 -18.09
N LYS A 90 -38.41 5.69 -18.52
CA LYS A 90 -38.41 4.87 -19.75
C LYS A 90 -39.54 5.38 -20.63
N SER A 91 -39.32 6.57 -21.18
CA SER A 91 -39.79 6.87 -22.53
C SER A 91 -38.92 6.08 -23.52
N GLN A 92 -39.56 5.60 -24.57
CA GLN A 92 -39.04 4.69 -25.57
C GLN A 92 -37.73 5.20 -26.21
N GLY A 93 -36.75 4.29 -26.32
CA GLY A 93 -35.52 4.43 -27.12
C GLY A 93 -34.32 5.07 -26.41
N ASN A 94 -33.57 4.31 -25.59
CA ASN A 94 -32.23 4.73 -25.10
C ASN A 94 -31.40 3.65 -24.36
N ASP A 95 -31.70 2.35 -24.45
CA ASP A 95 -30.96 1.30 -23.69
C ASP A 95 -29.48 1.12 -24.14
N GLU A 96 -28.99 1.81 -25.17
CA GLU A 96 -27.55 1.89 -25.52
C GLU A 96 -26.83 3.10 -24.90
N LYS A 97 -27.53 4.10 -24.35
CA LYS A 97 -26.90 5.37 -23.93
C LYS A 97 -26.32 5.39 -22.51
N ASP A 98 -26.63 4.39 -21.69
CA ASP A 98 -26.06 4.24 -20.34
C ASP A 98 -24.80 3.33 -20.30
N SER A 99 -24.23 3.03 -21.48
CA SER A 99 -23.28 1.93 -21.67
C SER A 99 -21.80 2.33 -21.85
N SER A 100 -21.47 3.62 -22.00
CA SER A 100 -20.10 4.04 -22.28
C SER A 100 -19.22 4.02 -21.03
N VAL A 101 -17.94 3.68 -21.19
CA VAL A 101 -16.95 3.62 -20.09
C VAL A 101 -16.79 4.99 -19.42
N GLU A 102 -16.90 6.07 -20.20
CA GLU A 102 -16.84 7.45 -19.75
C GLU A 102 -18.00 7.79 -18.81
N ARG A 103 -19.24 7.40 -19.16
CA ARG A 103 -20.41 7.63 -18.30
C ARG A 103 -20.33 6.80 -17.02
N GLN A 104 -19.97 5.52 -17.13
CA GLN A 104 -19.78 4.66 -15.96
C GLN A 104 -18.72 5.23 -15.01
N TYR A 105 -17.61 5.74 -15.54
CA TYR A 105 -16.58 6.39 -14.72
C TYR A 105 -17.12 7.61 -13.95
N LEU A 106 -17.95 8.44 -14.58
CA LEU A 106 -18.55 9.63 -13.97
C LEU A 106 -19.64 9.31 -12.94
N THR A 107 -20.29 8.15 -13.02
CA THR A 107 -21.49 7.83 -12.21
C THR A 107 -21.31 6.64 -11.26
N THR A 108 -21.12 5.44 -11.80
CA THR A 108 -21.18 4.16 -11.08
C THR A 108 -19.82 3.59 -10.69
N GLY A 109 -18.74 4.06 -11.30
CA GLY A 109 -17.41 3.45 -11.23
C GLY A 109 -17.21 2.36 -12.29
N ILE A 110 -15.98 1.83 -12.37
CA ILE A 110 -15.59 0.82 -13.36
C ILE A 110 -15.31 -0.51 -12.67
N ASN A 111 -16.01 -1.56 -13.11
CA ASN A 111 -15.85 -2.92 -12.58
C ASN A 111 -14.79 -3.73 -13.34
N ASP A 112 -14.63 -3.47 -14.64
CA ASP A 112 -13.90 -4.35 -15.57
C ASP A 112 -12.66 -3.67 -16.17
N GLY A 113 -11.90 -2.94 -15.35
CA GLY A 113 -10.70 -2.21 -15.79
C GLY A 113 -9.42 -3.06 -15.79
N GLU A 114 -8.49 -2.69 -16.68
CA GLU A 114 -7.14 -3.26 -16.74
C GLU A 114 -6.33 -2.92 -15.48
N LEU A 115 -5.56 -3.88 -14.98
CA LEU A 115 -4.64 -3.70 -13.84
C LEU A 115 -3.19 -3.89 -14.28
N VAL A 116 -2.29 -3.02 -13.82
CA VAL A 116 -0.85 -3.21 -13.98
C VAL A 116 -0.21 -3.23 -12.61
N ILE A 117 0.42 -4.36 -12.25
CA ILE A 117 1.04 -4.56 -10.94
C ILE A 117 2.54 -4.75 -11.12
N GLY A 118 3.32 -3.75 -10.73
CA GLY A 118 4.78 -3.84 -10.64
C GLY A 118 5.22 -4.61 -9.40
N ILE A 119 6.33 -5.36 -9.53
CA ILE A 119 7.01 -6.03 -8.42
C ILE A 119 8.44 -5.47 -8.30
N VAL A 120 8.80 -5.03 -7.11
CA VAL A 120 10.17 -4.70 -6.71
C VAL A 120 10.63 -5.64 -5.60
N SER A 121 11.76 -6.30 -5.81
CA SER A 121 12.35 -7.26 -4.88
C SER A 121 13.85 -7.40 -5.14
N ALA A 122 14.67 -7.54 -4.10
CA ALA A 122 16.11 -7.77 -4.27
C ALA A 122 16.42 -9.08 -5.00
N VAL A 123 17.59 -9.13 -5.62
CA VAL A 123 18.18 -10.38 -6.13
C VAL A 123 18.26 -11.44 -5.02
N GLY A 124 18.02 -12.69 -5.39
CA GLY A 124 17.91 -13.82 -4.44
C GLY A 124 16.55 -13.94 -3.75
N THR A 125 15.62 -13.02 -3.97
CA THR A 125 14.24 -13.16 -3.44
C THR A 125 13.48 -14.23 -4.23
N GLU A 126 12.87 -15.18 -3.53
CA GLU A 126 11.97 -16.21 -4.09
C GLU A 126 10.60 -15.61 -4.49
N TYR A 127 10.62 -14.61 -5.38
CA TYR A 127 9.46 -13.78 -5.71
C TYR A 127 8.23 -14.60 -6.21
N LYS A 128 8.45 -15.82 -6.74
CA LYS A 128 7.37 -16.72 -7.19
C LYS A 128 6.39 -17.08 -6.09
N ARG A 129 6.86 -17.13 -4.84
CA ARG A 129 6.01 -17.32 -3.65
C ARG A 129 5.00 -16.18 -3.44
N VAL A 130 5.19 -15.05 -4.12
CA VAL A 130 4.25 -13.91 -4.16
C VAL A 130 3.49 -13.86 -5.49
N THR A 131 4.18 -13.98 -6.63
CA THR A 131 3.54 -13.81 -7.95
C THR A 131 2.56 -14.93 -8.28
N GLU A 132 2.85 -16.19 -7.93
CA GLU A 132 1.95 -17.32 -8.20
C GLU A 132 0.63 -17.18 -7.42
N PRO A 133 0.62 -16.95 -6.09
CA PRO A 133 -0.62 -16.66 -5.37
C PRO A 133 -1.34 -15.40 -5.84
N LEU A 134 -0.62 -14.36 -6.27
CA LEU A 134 -1.22 -13.14 -6.82
C LEU A 134 -1.98 -13.44 -8.11
N ILE A 135 -1.38 -14.22 -9.02
CA ILE A 135 -2.02 -14.67 -10.27
C ILE A 135 -3.30 -15.46 -9.95
N ASP A 136 -3.22 -16.42 -9.04
CA ASP A 136 -4.38 -17.27 -8.70
C ASP A 136 -5.51 -16.45 -8.08
N ARG A 137 -5.19 -15.49 -7.22
CA ARG A 137 -6.20 -14.59 -6.64
C ARG A 137 -6.84 -13.71 -7.69
N LEU A 138 -6.06 -13.07 -8.56
CA LEU A 138 -6.58 -12.24 -9.66
C LEU A 138 -7.51 -13.06 -10.59
N LYS A 139 -7.15 -14.30 -10.94
CA LYS A 139 -8.06 -15.20 -11.66
C LYS A 139 -9.36 -15.43 -10.89
N GLY A 140 -9.29 -15.53 -9.56
CA GLY A 140 -10.45 -15.58 -8.68
C GLY A 140 -11.33 -14.33 -8.68
N PHE A 141 -10.82 -13.18 -9.13
CA PHE A 141 -11.56 -11.93 -9.41
C PHE A 141 -12.03 -11.84 -10.90
N GLY A 142 -11.82 -12.91 -11.68
CA GLY A 142 -12.21 -12.98 -13.09
C GLY A 142 -11.19 -12.38 -14.07
N TYR A 143 -9.94 -12.17 -13.65
CA TYR A 143 -8.91 -11.59 -14.51
C TYR A 143 -8.13 -12.64 -15.29
N SER A 144 -7.88 -12.36 -16.57
CA SER A 144 -6.78 -12.97 -17.31
C SER A 144 -5.47 -12.31 -16.87
N VAL A 145 -4.43 -13.09 -16.60
CA VAL A 145 -3.18 -12.57 -16.04
C VAL A 145 -2.00 -12.94 -16.91
N LYS A 146 -1.13 -11.97 -17.20
CA LYS A 146 0.15 -12.16 -17.91
C LYS A 146 1.29 -11.61 -17.05
N GLU A 147 2.31 -12.43 -16.81
CA GLU A 147 3.56 -11.99 -16.17
C GLU A 147 4.57 -11.55 -17.24
N ILE A 148 5.19 -10.39 -17.04
CA ILE A 148 6.23 -9.83 -17.89
C ILE A 148 7.45 -9.57 -17.02
N ARG A 149 8.54 -10.31 -17.25
CA ARG A 149 9.84 -9.95 -16.67
C ARG A 149 10.45 -8.79 -17.44
N VAL A 150 10.95 -7.76 -16.74
CA VAL A 150 11.62 -6.60 -17.35
C VAL A 150 12.79 -7.04 -18.26
N SER A 151 13.58 -8.01 -17.82
CA SER A 151 14.71 -8.56 -18.61
C SER A 151 14.28 -9.20 -19.93
N SER A 152 13.01 -9.56 -20.11
CA SER A 152 12.50 -10.09 -21.39
C SER A 152 12.44 -9.03 -22.49
N CYS A 153 12.56 -7.74 -22.14
CA CYS A 153 12.70 -6.64 -23.10
C CYS A 153 14.11 -6.54 -23.69
N LEU A 154 15.09 -7.24 -23.09
CA LEU A 154 16.47 -7.27 -23.53
C LEU A 154 16.72 -8.49 -24.43
N PRO A 155 17.78 -8.47 -25.27
CA PRO A 155 18.19 -9.63 -26.06
C PRO A 155 18.37 -10.87 -25.18
N SER A 156 17.93 -12.03 -25.68
CA SER A 156 18.15 -13.30 -24.99
C SER A 156 19.64 -13.64 -24.94
N THR A 157 20.07 -14.24 -23.84
CA THR A 157 21.45 -14.70 -23.64
C THR A 157 21.54 -16.22 -23.71
N SER A 158 22.67 -16.75 -24.17
CA SER A 158 22.99 -18.19 -24.18
C SER A 158 23.68 -18.66 -22.89
N GLN A 159 23.89 -17.77 -21.91
CA GLN A 159 24.51 -18.10 -20.63
C GLN A 159 23.67 -19.11 -19.86
N THR A 160 24.29 -20.24 -19.50
CA THR A 160 23.66 -21.32 -18.73
C THR A 160 23.92 -21.21 -17.24
N ASP A 161 25.05 -20.61 -16.86
CA ASP A 161 25.36 -20.28 -15.47
C ASP A 161 24.46 -19.13 -14.97
N GLU A 162 23.86 -19.32 -13.80
CA GLU A 162 22.85 -18.38 -13.29
C GLU A 162 23.47 -17.05 -12.84
N TYR A 163 24.69 -17.06 -12.31
CA TYR A 163 25.39 -15.85 -11.91
C TYR A 163 25.74 -15.01 -13.15
N GLU A 164 26.38 -15.62 -14.15
CA GLU A 164 26.72 -14.96 -15.41
C GLU A 164 25.47 -14.45 -16.14
N ARG A 165 24.39 -15.23 -16.13
CA ARG A 165 23.10 -14.83 -16.71
C ARG A 165 22.52 -13.60 -16.02
N ILE A 166 22.51 -13.55 -14.69
CA ILE A 166 21.99 -12.39 -13.95
C ILE A 166 22.89 -11.17 -14.18
N ARG A 167 24.21 -11.34 -14.06
CA ARG A 167 25.16 -10.23 -14.22
C ARG A 167 25.09 -9.64 -15.63
N HIS A 168 24.95 -10.49 -16.65
CA HIS A 168 24.75 -10.06 -18.03
C HIS A 168 23.51 -9.16 -18.19
N TYR A 169 22.37 -9.54 -17.62
CA TYR A 169 21.16 -8.73 -17.72
C TYR A 169 21.24 -7.42 -16.93
N MET A 170 21.94 -7.39 -15.79
CA MET A 170 22.23 -6.14 -15.07
C MET A 170 23.04 -5.21 -15.97
N GLN A 171 24.19 -5.67 -16.46
CA GLN A 171 25.10 -4.88 -17.31
C GLN A 171 24.43 -4.37 -18.59
N LEU A 172 23.61 -5.21 -19.25
CA LEU A 172 22.85 -4.79 -20.42
C LEU A 172 21.81 -3.72 -20.09
N GLY A 173 21.12 -3.87 -18.95
CA GLY A 173 20.17 -2.87 -18.46
C GLY A 173 20.86 -1.52 -18.22
N ASP A 174 21.97 -1.53 -17.48
CA ASP A 174 22.73 -0.33 -17.15
C ASP A 174 23.31 0.33 -18.41
N SER A 175 23.85 -0.49 -19.33
CA SER A 175 24.38 -0.02 -20.62
C SER A 175 23.29 0.63 -21.46
N LEU A 176 22.08 0.07 -21.50
CA LEU A 176 20.97 0.61 -22.27
C LEU A 176 20.45 1.92 -21.65
N ARG A 177 20.31 1.99 -20.32
CA ARG A 177 19.94 3.24 -19.62
C ARG A 177 20.95 4.34 -19.94
N LYS A 178 22.25 4.02 -19.87
CA LYS A 178 23.34 4.95 -20.18
C LYS A 178 23.35 5.40 -21.63
N SER A 179 23.28 4.47 -22.59
CA SER A 179 23.34 4.81 -24.02
C SER A 179 22.16 5.67 -24.47
N MET A 180 21.01 5.53 -23.82
CA MET A 180 19.80 6.30 -24.10
C MET A 180 19.66 7.55 -23.24
N GLY A 181 20.55 7.75 -22.24
CA GLY A 181 20.42 8.81 -21.24
C GLY A 181 19.08 8.77 -20.51
N ASN A 182 18.49 7.58 -20.31
CA ASN A 182 17.14 7.42 -19.81
C ASN A 182 17.02 6.20 -18.88
N ASN A 183 16.93 6.47 -17.58
CA ASN A 183 16.80 5.43 -16.55
C ASN A 183 15.47 4.65 -16.60
N ALA A 184 14.48 5.12 -17.35
CA ALA A 184 13.18 4.48 -17.52
C ALA A 184 13.04 3.66 -18.81
N ILE A 185 14.09 3.55 -19.64
CA ILE A 185 13.98 2.93 -20.97
C ILE A 185 13.43 1.49 -20.95
N LEU A 186 13.77 0.71 -19.94
CA LEU A 186 13.25 -0.65 -19.77
C LEU A 186 11.75 -0.66 -19.48
N ALA A 187 11.23 0.32 -18.74
CA ALA A 187 9.80 0.48 -18.52
C ALA A 187 9.04 0.84 -19.81
N ALA A 188 9.65 1.60 -20.72
CA ALA A 188 9.08 1.82 -22.05
C ALA A 188 9.00 0.51 -22.86
N GLY A 189 10.02 -0.34 -22.78
CA GLY A 189 10.01 -1.68 -23.35
C GLY A 189 8.90 -2.58 -22.77
N VAL A 190 8.65 -2.49 -21.45
CA VAL A 190 7.53 -3.18 -20.81
C VAL A 190 6.20 -2.66 -21.32
N ALA A 191 6.03 -1.33 -21.43
CA ALA A 191 4.79 -0.73 -21.91
C ALA A 191 4.48 -1.15 -23.35
N LYS A 192 5.51 -1.23 -24.21
CA LYS A 192 5.40 -1.81 -25.55
C LYS A 192 4.88 -3.25 -25.52
N LYS A 193 5.48 -4.12 -24.70
CA LYS A 193 5.03 -5.52 -24.57
C LYS A 193 3.60 -5.64 -24.06
N ILE A 194 3.21 -4.84 -23.06
CA ILE A 194 1.84 -4.81 -22.56
C ILE A 194 0.90 -4.45 -23.72
N SER A 195 1.24 -3.43 -24.50
CA SER A 195 0.45 -3.02 -25.68
C SER A 195 0.31 -4.14 -26.72
N GLU A 196 1.37 -4.90 -26.99
CA GLU A 196 1.37 -6.03 -27.94
C GLU A 196 0.54 -7.22 -27.43
N LEU A 197 0.47 -7.41 -26.11
CA LEU A 197 -0.28 -8.50 -25.48
C LEU A 197 -1.76 -8.18 -25.26
N ARG A 198 -2.22 -6.95 -25.53
CA ARG A 198 -3.63 -6.58 -25.33
C ARG A 198 -4.51 -7.22 -26.38
N SER A 199 -5.48 -8.02 -25.91
CA SER A 199 -6.60 -8.46 -26.74
C SER A 199 -7.66 -7.35 -26.81
N PRO A 200 -8.20 -7.01 -27.98
CA PRO A 200 -9.31 -6.07 -28.09
C PRO A 200 -10.62 -6.59 -27.45
N THR A 201 -10.74 -7.89 -27.22
CA THR A 201 -11.97 -8.52 -26.70
C THR A 201 -11.98 -8.77 -25.19
N ASP A 202 -10.82 -8.65 -24.52
CA ASP A 202 -10.67 -8.96 -23.10
C ASP A 202 -10.57 -7.68 -22.26
N THR A 203 -11.59 -7.41 -21.45
CA THR A 203 -11.68 -6.22 -20.60
C THR A 203 -11.04 -6.45 -19.22
N LYS A 204 -11.23 -7.63 -18.61
CA LYS A 204 -10.63 -8.00 -17.31
C LYS A 204 -9.26 -8.66 -17.49
N ARG A 205 -8.24 -7.82 -17.66
CA ARG A 205 -6.85 -8.26 -17.81
C ARG A 205 -5.90 -7.59 -16.82
N ALA A 206 -4.93 -8.36 -16.35
CA ALA A 206 -3.92 -7.91 -15.41
C ALA A 206 -2.52 -8.25 -15.93
N TYR A 207 -1.61 -7.28 -15.84
CA TYR A 207 -0.20 -7.46 -16.20
C TYR A 207 0.65 -7.35 -14.93
N ILE A 208 1.41 -8.40 -14.64
CA ILE A 208 2.38 -8.39 -13.54
C ILE A 208 3.75 -8.08 -14.14
N VAL A 209 4.28 -6.89 -13.84
CA VAL A 209 5.61 -6.45 -14.29
C VAL A 209 6.62 -6.78 -13.22
N ASN A 210 7.47 -7.76 -13.49
CA ASN A 210 8.38 -8.31 -12.50
C ASN A 210 9.82 -7.83 -12.69
N SER A 211 10.48 -7.56 -11.56
CA SER A 211 11.88 -7.11 -11.44
C SER A 211 12.09 -5.65 -11.88
N LEU A 212 11.30 -4.72 -11.33
CA LEU A 212 11.60 -3.28 -11.39
C LEU A 212 12.77 -2.97 -10.44
N LYS A 213 13.74 -2.18 -10.91
CA LYS A 213 15.04 -1.99 -10.26
C LYS A 213 15.50 -0.55 -10.16
N HIS A 214 14.82 0.37 -10.86
CA HIS A 214 15.17 1.79 -10.83
C HIS A 214 13.93 2.68 -10.58
N PRO A 215 14.02 3.74 -9.73
CA PRO A 215 12.91 4.66 -9.47
C PRO A 215 12.26 5.22 -10.74
N GLY A 216 13.08 5.64 -11.71
CA GLY A 216 12.63 6.10 -13.02
C GLY A 216 11.71 5.12 -13.77
N GLU A 217 11.88 3.81 -13.61
CA GLU A 217 10.99 2.80 -14.22
C GLU A 217 9.59 2.85 -13.60
N VAL A 218 9.53 2.95 -12.27
CA VAL A 218 8.27 3.07 -11.52
C VAL A 218 7.54 4.36 -11.86
N GLU A 219 8.25 5.48 -11.86
CA GLU A 219 7.71 6.79 -12.22
C GLU A 219 7.16 6.81 -13.65
N PHE A 220 7.88 6.20 -14.58
CA PHE A 220 7.44 6.09 -15.96
C PHE A 220 6.17 5.26 -16.08
N LEU A 221 6.11 4.07 -15.46
CA LEU A 221 4.89 3.24 -15.49
C LEU A 221 3.71 3.94 -14.80
N ARG A 222 3.95 4.72 -13.75
CA ARG A 222 2.91 5.59 -13.14
C ARG A 222 2.41 6.66 -14.10
N LYS A 223 3.27 7.26 -14.92
CA LYS A 223 2.85 8.22 -15.95
C LYS A 223 2.04 7.56 -17.07
N VAL A 224 2.41 6.34 -17.46
CA VAL A 224 1.73 5.59 -18.52
C VAL A 224 0.37 5.03 -18.08
N TYR A 225 0.30 4.48 -16.87
CA TYR A 225 -0.87 3.72 -16.38
C TYR A 225 -1.62 4.43 -15.24
N GLY A 226 -1.20 5.63 -14.83
CA GLY A 226 -1.88 6.48 -13.85
C GLY A 226 -2.32 5.73 -12.59
N GLY A 227 -3.61 5.88 -12.26
CA GLY A 227 -4.26 5.24 -11.12
C GLY A 227 -4.32 3.71 -11.20
N GLY A 228 -4.23 3.11 -12.39
CA GLY A 228 -4.28 1.65 -12.57
C GLY A 228 -2.98 0.91 -12.29
N PHE A 229 -1.88 1.63 -12.01
CA PHE A 229 -0.60 1.04 -11.62
C PHE A 229 -0.46 0.92 -10.10
N TYR A 230 -0.11 -0.29 -9.66
CA TYR A 230 0.22 -0.61 -8.28
C TYR A 230 1.61 -1.22 -8.19
N LEU A 231 2.41 -0.83 -7.21
CA LEU A 231 3.72 -1.42 -6.96
C LEU A 231 3.73 -2.23 -5.66
N ILE A 232 4.12 -3.50 -5.74
CA ILE A 232 4.32 -4.36 -4.57
C ILE A 232 5.82 -4.47 -4.28
N GLY A 233 6.22 -4.07 -3.08
CA GLY A 233 7.57 -4.25 -2.55
C GLY A 233 7.65 -5.54 -1.75
N ILE A 234 8.54 -6.45 -2.14
CA ILE A 234 8.78 -7.71 -1.45
C ILE A 234 10.09 -7.62 -0.67
N HIS A 235 9.97 -7.55 0.66
CA HIS A 235 11.10 -7.69 1.57
C HIS A 235 11.42 -9.16 1.77
N ALA A 236 12.71 -9.49 1.69
CA ALA A 236 13.23 -10.79 2.09
C ALA A 236 14.56 -10.57 2.81
N ASP A 237 14.73 -11.28 3.91
CA ASP A 237 15.93 -11.26 4.72
C ASP A 237 17.19 -11.54 3.87
N GLU A 238 18.27 -10.81 4.12
CA GLU A 238 19.51 -10.93 3.34
C GLU A 238 20.12 -12.32 3.42
N LYS A 239 20.15 -12.93 4.61
CA LYS A 239 20.68 -14.28 4.80
C LYS A 239 19.87 -15.29 4.00
N ARG A 240 18.54 -15.14 3.96
CA ARG A 240 17.67 -15.97 3.13
C ARG A 240 17.98 -15.80 1.64
N ARG A 241 18.09 -14.57 1.16
CA ARG A 241 18.40 -14.29 -0.26
C ARG A 241 19.76 -14.86 -0.62
N HIS A 242 20.74 -14.69 0.25
CA HIS A 242 22.07 -15.24 0.10
C HIS A 242 22.03 -16.78 0.02
N GLN A 243 21.34 -17.44 0.95
CA GLN A 243 21.15 -18.89 0.93
C GLN A 243 20.43 -19.37 -0.34
N HIS A 244 19.41 -18.65 -0.81
CA HIS A 244 18.75 -19.00 -2.07
C HIS A 244 19.71 -18.92 -3.27
N LEU A 245 20.58 -17.90 -3.31
CA LEU A 245 21.59 -17.77 -4.37
C LEU A 245 22.66 -18.85 -4.29
N THR A 246 23.11 -19.24 -3.09
CA THR A 246 24.14 -20.28 -2.95
C THR A 246 23.59 -21.68 -3.10
N ASP A 247 22.55 -22.01 -2.33
CA ASP A 247 22.10 -23.38 -2.11
C ASP A 247 21.16 -23.82 -3.25
N ASP A 248 20.30 -22.93 -3.75
CA ASP A 248 19.32 -23.26 -4.79
C ASP A 248 19.77 -22.84 -6.20
N LYS A 249 20.62 -21.81 -6.32
CA LYS A 249 21.15 -21.31 -7.61
C LYS A 249 22.59 -21.70 -7.89
N GLY A 250 23.26 -22.39 -6.96
CA GLY A 250 24.60 -22.94 -7.16
C GLY A 250 25.72 -21.90 -7.20
N MET A 251 25.50 -20.69 -6.69
CA MET A 251 26.50 -19.62 -6.67
C MET A 251 27.49 -19.80 -5.51
N THR A 252 28.71 -19.30 -5.69
CA THR A 252 29.65 -19.14 -4.56
C THR A 252 29.24 -17.99 -3.64
N GLN A 253 29.75 -17.99 -2.41
CA GLN A 253 29.57 -16.91 -1.45
C GLN A 253 29.97 -15.54 -2.02
N SER A 254 31.10 -15.48 -2.74
CA SER A 254 31.58 -14.24 -3.36
C SER A 254 30.64 -13.75 -4.46
N GLN A 255 30.12 -14.65 -5.29
CA GLN A 255 29.19 -14.31 -6.37
C GLN A 255 27.84 -13.81 -5.83
N ALA A 256 27.30 -14.47 -4.80
CA ALA A 256 26.06 -14.06 -4.16
C ALA A 256 26.21 -12.65 -3.54
N ASN A 257 27.29 -12.41 -2.79
CA ASN A 257 27.58 -11.10 -2.22
C ASN A 257 27.77 -10.01 -3.28
N ASP A 258 28.44 -10.32 -4.39
CA ASP A 258 28.62 -9.37 -5.49
C ASP A 258 27.27 -8.94 -6.09
N LEU A 259 26.40 -9.90 -6.44
CA LEU A 259 25.08 -9.60 -6.99
C LEU A 259 24.22 -8.80 -6.02
N ILE A 260 24.20 -9.16 -4.73
CA ILE A 260 23.43 -8.44 -3.71
C ILE A 260 23.89 -6.98 -3.63
N ARG A 261 25.21 -6.76 -3.56
CA ARG A 261 25.79 -5.41 -3.50
C ARG A 261 25.43 -4.57 -4.74
N ILE A 262 25.55 -5.15 -5.93
CA ILE A 262 25.20 -4.47 -7.19
C ILE A 262 23.72 -4.11 -7.22
N ASP A 263 22.85 -5.06 -6.88
CA ASP A 263 21.40 -4.90 -7.00
C ASP A 263 20.83 -3.82 -6.07
N GLU A 264 21.39 -3.70 -4.87
CA GLU A 264 20.89 -2.81 -3.83
C GLU A 264 20.99 -1.33 -4.22
N ASP A 265 22.19 -0.86 -4.56
CA ASP A 265 22.51 0.54 -4.88
C ASP A 265 23.90 0.62 -5.55
N GLU A 266 23.93 0.49 -6.88
CA GLU A 266 25.17 0.62 -7.63
C GLU A 266 25.60 2.10 -7.67
N SER A 267 26.84 2.43 -7.35
CA SER A 267 27.31 3.83 -7.21
C SER A 267 27.30 4.67 -8.51
N ILE A 268 26.76 4.13 -9.61
CA ILE A 268 26.59 4.81 -10.89
C ILE A 268 25.12 5.21 -11.09
N ASP A 269 24.89 6.35 -11.76
CA ASP A 269 23.54 6.90 -11.98
C ASP A 269 22.61 5.95 -12.73
N HIS A 270 23.14 5.27 -13.76
CA HIS A 270 22.37 4.35 -14.61
C HIS A 270 22.31 2.90 -14.10
N GLY A 271 22.85 2.66 -12.91
CA GLY A 271 22.95 1.32 -12.32
C GLY A 271 21.65 0.87 -11.66
N GLN A 272 21.74 -0.22 -10.90
CA GLN A 272 20.59 -0.71 -10.13
C GLN A 272 20.37 0.13 -8.86
N LYS A 273 19.11 0.47 -8.57
CA LYS A 273 18.69 1.30 -7.43
C LYS A 273 17.50 0.65 -6.72
N THR A 274 17.61 -0.66 -6.42
CA THR A 274 16.48 -1.47 -5.92
C THR A 274 15.97 -0.95 -4.58
N ARG A 275 16.86 -0.50 -3.70
CA ARG A 275 16.48 0.08 -2.41
C ARG A 275 15.54 1.27 -2.59
N ASP A 276 15.95 2.23 -3.40
CA ASP A 276 15.20 3.46 -3.63
C ASP A 276 13.88 3.18 -4.38
N THR A 277 13.90 2.19 -5.29
CA THR A 277 12.71 1.70 -5.98
C THR A 277 11.70 1.09 -5.01
N TYR A 278 12.16 0.35 -4.00
CA TYR A 278 11.29 -0.28 -3.00
C TYR A 278 10.53 0.74 -2.16
N HIS A 279 11.14 1.88 -1.81
CA HIS A 279 10.46 2.96 -1.08
C HIS A 279 9.23 3.51 -1.80
N LEU A 280 9.17 3.34 -3.12
CA LEU A 280 8.03 3.76 -3.92
C LEU A 280 6.86 2.78 -3.84
N ALA A 281 6.97 1.64 -3.16
CA ALA A 281 5.91 0.63 -3.16
C ALA A 281 4.58 1.14 -2.57
N ASP A 282 3.49 0.67 -3.16
CA ASP A 282 2.12 0.93 -2.72
C ASP A 282 1.64 -0.09 -1.70
N PHE A 283 2.28 -1.27 -1.69
CA PHE A 283 2.01 -2.34 -0.76
C PHE A 283 3.29 -3.08 -0.43
N PHE A 284 3.58 -3.20 0.85
CA PHE A 284 4.77 -3.85 1.37
C PHE A 284 4.43 -5.25 1.86
N LEU A 285 5.22 -6.23 1.45
CA LEU A 285 5.11 -7.64 1.81
C LEU A 285 6.43 -8.13 2.38
N ASN A 286 6.35 -8.96 3.41
CA ASN A 286 7.50 -9.70 3.93
C ASN A 286 7.42 -11.16 3.49
N LEU A 287 8.51 -11.69 2.95
CA LEU A 287 8.65 -13.08 2.57
C LEU A 287 9.10 -13.92 3.76
N GLY A 288 8.13 -14.31 4.60
CA GLY A 288 8.36 -15.17 5.75
C GLY A 288 8.47 -16.67 5.46
N SER A 289 8.46 -17.45 6.54
CA SER A 289 8.33 -18.91 6.50
C SER A 289 6.91 -19.36 6.17
N ASN A 290 5.90 -18.54 6.50
CA ASN A 290 4.49 -18.90 6.36
C ASN A 290 3.86 -18.34 5.07
N ASN A 291 3.66 -19.20 4.08
CA ASN A 291 3.00 -18.86 2.82
C ASN A 291 1.55 -18.36 2.98
N ASP A 292 0.84 -18.76 4.04
CA ASP A 292 -0.54 -18.33 4.24
C ASP A 292 -0.63 -16.85 4.61
N GLN A 293 0.39 -16.30 5.27
CA GLN A 293 0.45 -14.86 5.52
C GLN A 293 0.55 -14.08 4.20
N VAL A 294 1.46 -14.48 3.32
CA VAL A 294 1.61 -13.86 1.97
C VAL A 294 0.28 -13.94 1.22
N LYS A 295 -0.32 -15.12 1.18
CA LYS A 295 -1.64 -15.34 0.56
C LYS A 295 -2.67 -14.38 1.15
N ASN A 296 -2.87 -14.33 2.47
CA ASN A 296 -3.93 -13.53 3.08
C ASN A 296 -3.70 -12.02 2.92
N ARG A 297 -2.44 -11.57 2.96
CA ARG A 297 -2.09 -10.17 2.71
C ARG A 297 -2.38 -9.76 1.26
N LEU A 298 -2.05 -10.62 0.29
CA LEU A 298 -2.41 -10.40 -1.12
C LEU A 298 -3.93 -10.37 -1.34
N GLN A 299 -4.70 -11.23 -0.65
CA GLN A 299 -6.16 -11.19 -0.71
C GLN A 299 -6.69 -9.85 -0.25
N ARG A 300 -6.26 -9.41 0.94
CA ARG A 300 -6.70 -8.14 1.52
C ARG A 300 -6.33 -6.96 0.61
N PHE A 301 -5.15 -6.99 0.00
CA PHE A 301 -4.74 -5.94 -0.91
C PHE A 301 -5.63 -5.87 -2.16
N LEU A 302 -5.96 -7.01 -2.76
CA LEU A 302 -6.90 -7.06 -3.88
C LEU A 302 -8.31 -6.61 -3.45
N GLU A 303 -8.81 -7.06 -2.30
CA GLU A 303 -10.10 -6.59 -1.76
C GLU A 303 -10.14 -5.07 -1.60
N LEU A 304 -9.05 -4.43 -1.19
CA LEU A 304 -8.93 -2.97 -1.15
C LEU A 304 -8.94 -2.33 -2.55
N ILE A 305 -8.20 -2.91 -3.51
CA ILE A 305 -8.21 -2.48 -4.92
C ILE A 305 -9.62 -2.59 -5.51
N PHE A 306 -10.39 -3.61 -5.14
CA PHE A 306 -11.78 -3.80 -5.57
C PHE A 306 -12.80 -3.18 -4.60
N SER A 307 -12.45 -2.04 -3.99
CA SER A 307 -13.38 -1.20 -3.21
C SER A 307 -14.16 -1.93 -2.11
N HIS A 308 -13.55 -2.91 -1.43
CA HIS A 308 -14.23 -3.60 -0.34
C HIS A 308 -14.57 -2.63 0.81
N PRO A 309 -15.85 -2.45 1.16
CA PRO A 309 -16.30 -1.34 2.03
C PRO A 309 -15.81 -1.43 3.48
N TYR A 310 -15.53 -2.64 3.97
CA TYR A 310 -15.22 -2.92 5.37
C TYR A 310 -13.77 -3.34 5.66
N LYS A 311 -12.83 -3.17 4.72
CA LYS A 311 -11.40 -3.39 4.99
C LYS A 311 -10.76 -2.10 5.49
N ASN A 312 -10.64 -1.97 6.81
CA ASN A 312 -10.02 -0.82 7.45
C ASN A 312 -8.49 -0.97 7.53
N PRO A 313 -7.74 0.14 7.70
CA PRO A 313 -6.31 0.07 7.95
C PRO A 313 -6.01 -0.62 9.29
N THR A 314 -4.90 -1.34 9.33
CA THR A 314 -4.29 -1.77 10.59
C THR A 314 -3.66 -0.58 11.31
N PHE A 315 -3.39 -0.72 12.61
CA PHE A 315 -2.71 0.34 13.35
C PHE A 315 -1.30 0.62 12.80
N ASP A 316 -0.56 -0.42 12.39
CA ASP A 316 0.76 -0.25 11.77
C ASP A 316 0.68 0.55 10.46
N GLU A 317 -0.31 0.28 9.61
CA GLU A 317 -0.53 1.07 8.38
C GLU A 317 -0.87 2.52 8.69
N PHE A 318 -1.71 2.77 9.69
CA PHE A 318 -2.06 4.13 10.11
C PHE A 318 -0.85 4.87 10.70
N ALA A 319 -0.11 4.25 11.61
CA ALA A 319 1.07 4.86 12.24
C ALA A 319 2.19 5.11 11.21
N MET A 320 2.39 4.20 10.27
CA MET A 320 3.36 4.40 9.18
C MET A 320 2.90 5.51 8.22
N PHE A 321 1.62 5.58 7.87
CA PHE A 321 1.08 6.71 7.11
C PHE A 321 1.30 8.05 7.83
N MET A 322 1.10 8.09 9.15
CA MET A 322 1.40 9.27 9.97
C MET A 322 2.90 9.63 9.98
N ALA A 323 3.80 8.63 9.96
CA ALA A 323 5.23 8.86 9.85
C ALA A 323 5.59 9.49 8.49
N PHE A 324 5.07 8.98 7.38
CA PHE A 324 5.22 9.62 6.07
C PHE A 324 4.59 11.01 6.01
N ASN A 325 3.41 11.21 6.62
CA ASN A 325 2.80 12.53 6.69
C ASN A 325 3.64 13.52 7.52
N SER A 326 4.33 13.05 8.55
CA SER A 326 5.29 13.87 9.32
C SER A 326 6.51 14.22 8.48
N SER A 327 7.01 13.30 7.64
CA SER A 327 8.22 13.52 6.84
C SER A 327 8.09 14.67 5.85
N VAL A 328 6.89 14.93 5.31
CA VAL A 328 6.71 15.95 4.26
C VAL A 328 7.01 17.38 4.73
N ARG A 329 7.07 17.61 6.06
CA ARG A 329 7.42 18.91 6.64
C ARG A 329 8.94 19.17 6.64
N SER A 330 9.76 18.12 6.42
CA SER A 330 11.21 18.21 6.46
C SER A 330 11.75 19.11 5.35
N GLY A 331 12.58 20.07 5.74
CA GLY A 331 13.39 20.90 4.85
C GLY A 331 14.80 20.38 4.58
N ASP A 332 15.14 19.15 5.01
CA ASP A 332 16.44 18.51 4.76
C ASP A 332 16.77 18.42 3.27
N LEU A 333 18.01 18.76 2.90
CA LEU A 333 18.49 18.81 1.52
C LEU A 333 18.70 17.44 0.87
N SER A 334 18.86 16.38 1.67
CA SER A 334 19.16 15.02 1.20
C SER A 334 17.90 14.17 1.04
N ARG A 335 17.06 14.08 2.07
CA ARG A 335 15.84 13.26 2.03
C ARG A 335 14.84 13.66 3.11
N GLN A 336 13.57 13.37 2.86
CA GLN A 336 12.50 13.50 3.86
C GLN A 336 12.30 12.19 4.62
N VAL A 337 12.46 12.25 5.94
CA VAL A 337 12.30 11.14 6.88
C VAL A 337 11.33 11.55 7.98
N GLY A 338 10.44 10.64 8.34
CA GLY A 338 9.46 10.86 9.40
C GLY A 338 9.42 9.69 10.35
N ALA A 339 9.09 9.99 11.60
CA ALA A 339 8.94 9.00 12.65
C ALA A 339 7.71 9.28 13.49
N VAL A 340 7.17 8.22 14.10
CA VAL A 340 6.02 8.26 14.99
C VAL A 340 6.30 7.34 16.16
N ILE A 341 5.97 7.78 17.38
CA ILE A 341 5.98 6.91 18.56
C ILE A 341 4.54 6.67 18.97
N SER A 342 4.24 5.41 19.30
CA SER A 342 2.94 5.00 19.79
C SER A 342 3.05 4.15 21.06
N ARG A 343 2.01 4.17 21.88
CA ARG A 343 1.82 3.26 23.01
C ARG A 343 0.34 2.88 23.08
N ASP A 344 0.03 1.61 23.35
CA ASP A 344 -1.34 1.11 23.48
C ASP A 344 -2.24 1.49 22.29
N THR A 345 -1.71 1.39 21.07
CA THR A 345 -2.40 1.81 19.82
C THR A 345 -2.83 3.28 19.79
N GLN A 346 -2.07 4.16 20.45
CA GLN A 346 -2.23 5.60 20.40
C GLN A 346 -0.94 6.28 19.96
N ILE A 347 -1.04 7.25 19.06
CA ILE A 347 0.09 8.09 18.66
C ILE A 347 0.40 9.06 19.80
N ILE A 348 1.64 9.05 20.30
CA ILE A 348 2.08 9.92 21.41
C ILE A 348 3.12 10.97 20.98
N ALA A 349 3.80 10.76 19.85
CA ALA A 349 4.68 11.75 19.26
C ALA A 349 4.87 11.52 17.76
N THR A 350 5.23 12.60 17.06
CA THR A 350 5.67 12.62 15.66
C THR A 350 7.03 13.31 15.60
N GLY A 351 7.89 12.87 14.68
CA GLY A 351 9.17 13.51 14.38
C GLY A 351 9.41 13.60 12.88
N ALA A 352 10.26 14.53 12.49
CA ALA A 352 10.77 14.67 11.14
C ALA A 352 12.26 15.02 11.21
N ASN A 353 13.04 14.62 10.20
CA ASN A 353 14.42 15.09 10.15
C ASN A 353 14.44 16.57 9.76
N ASP A 354 14.94 17.43 10.64
CA ASP A 354 15.09 18.85 10.30
C ASP A 354 16.06 19.56 11.25
N VAL A 355 16.36 20.83 10.98
CA VAL A 355 17.23 21.67 11.81
C VAL A 355 16.51 22.02 13.12
N PRO A 356 17.13 21.78 14.29
CA PRO A 356 16.55 22.10 15.59
C PRO A 356 16.55 23.61 15.87
N LYS A 357 15.51 24.08 16.56
CA LYS A 357 15.34 25.48 17.01
C LYS A 357 15.75 25.64 18.48
N SER A 358 16.29 26.82 18.83
CA SER A 358 16.55 27.17 20.23
C SER A 358 15.25 27.14 21.06
N GLY A 359 15.32 26.62 22.28
CA GLY A 359 14.14 26.36 23.11
C GLY A 359 13.41 25.04 22.81
N GLY A 360 13.83 24.31 21.77
CA GLY A 360 13.32 22.99 21.41
C GLY A 360 12.40 22.98 20.19
N GLY A 361 12.18 21.78 19.63
CA GLY A 361 11.46 21.61 18.37
C GLY A 361 12.34 21.92 17.15
N LEU A 362 11.68 22.00 15.99
CA LEU A 362 12.30 22.25 14.68
C LEU A 362 11.81 23.59 14.14
N TYR A 363 12.55 24.17 13.20
CA TYR A 363 12.06 25.36 12.48
C TYR A 363 10.86 25.02 11.60
N TRP A 364 9.90 25.94 11.54
CA TRP A 364 8.73 25.90 10.66
C TRP A 364 8.75 27.13 9.76
N ALA A 365 8.08 27.01 8.61
CA ALA A 365 7.68 28.19 7.86
C ALA A 365 6.56 28.90 8.63
N GLU A 366 6.73 30.21 8.85
CA GLU A 366 5.81 31.01 9.67
C GLU A 366 5.11 32.04 8.77
N VAL A 367 3.83 32.33 9.07
CA VAL A 367 3.09 33.38 8.36
C VAL A 367 3.41 34.71 9.01
N ASN A 368 3.95 35.64 8.24
CA ASN A 368 4.12 37.02 8.63
C ASN A 368 2.74 37.68 8.73
N GLU A 369 2.29 38.01 9.95
CA GLU A 369 0.93 38.50 10.19
C GLU A 369 0.60 39.84 9.49
N GLU A 370 1.61 40.69 9.26
CA GLU A 370 1.42 42.00 8.62
C GLU A 370 1.30 41.88 7.08
N THR A 371 2.07 40.98 6.47
CA THR A 371 2.17 40.88 5.00
C THR A 371 1.42 39.67 4.41
N GLY A 372 1.06 38.68 5.25
CA GLY A 372 0.50 37.40 4.85
C GLY A 372 1.47 36.46 4.14
N LYS A 373 2.76 36.82 4.05
CA LYS A 373 3.78 35.97 3.42
C LYS A 373 4.16 34.80 4.33
N VAL A 374 4.42 33.65 3.73
CA VAL A 374 5.02 32.49 4.42
C VAL A 374 6.53 32.61 4.29
N GLU A 375 7.22 32.77 5.41
CA GLU A 375 8.65 33.04 5.47
C GLU A 375 9.35 32.02 6.38
N ASP A 376 10.53 31.57 5.97
CA ASP A 376 11.42 30.80 6.82
C ASP A 376 12.26 31.75 7.68
N GLN A 377 12.57 31.32 8.91
CA GLN A 377 13.51 32.06 9.74
C GLN A 377 14.88 32.15 9.06
N PRO A 378 15.49 33.35 8.95
CA PRO A 378 16.84 33.51 8.43
C PRO A 378 17.83 32.59 9.15
N ASP A 379 18.67 31.88 8.38
CA ASP A 379 19.61 30.85 8.87
C ASP A 379 18.98 29.66 9.61
N GLY A 380 17.65 29.55 9.66
CA GLY A 380 16.93 28.51 10.37
C GLY A 380 17.07 27.13 9.72
N LYS A 381 17.20 27.10 8.39
CA LYS A 381 17.33 25.86 7.59
C LYS A 381 18.68 25.84 6.88
N ASP A 382 19.03 24.70 6.29
CA ASP A 382 20.26 24.57 5.50
C ASP A 382 20.14 25.26 4.14
N TYR A 383 18.95 25.23 3.51
CA TYR A 383 18.69 25.95 2.25
C TYR A 383 18.58 27.48 2.43
N THR A 384 18.42 27.97 3.66
CA THR A 384 18.50 29.40 3.99
C THR A 384 19.92 29.83 4.37
N ARG A 385 20.92 28.97 4.11
CA ARG A 385 22.36 29.16 4.39
C ARG A 385 23.20 28.89 3.14
N GLU A 386 24.52 28.84 3.31
CA GLU A 386 25.51 28.55 2.25
C GLU A 386 25.49 27.09 1.74
N GLY A 387 24.74 26.17 2.37
CA GLY A 387 24.53 24.80 1.88
C GLY A 387 24.64 23.70 2.94
N ASP A 388 24.86 22.46 2.48
CA ASP A 388 24.96 21.26 3.32
C ASP A 388 26.29 21.22 4.08
N SER A 389 26.22 21.53 5.37
CA SER A 389 27.34 21.49 6.32
C SER A 389 28.08 20.14 6.37
N ASN A 390 27.36 19.01 6.22
CA ASN A 390 27.97 17.69 6.25
C ASN A 390 28.78 17.42 4.97
N LYS A 391 28.24 17.79 3.80
CA LYS A 391 28.99 17.69 2.54
C LYS A 391 30.21 18.61 2.50
N HIS A 392 30.11 19.78 3.10
CA HIS A 392 31.26 20.67 3.27
C HIS A 392 32.34 20.02 4.13
N ALA A 393 32.00 19.49 5.31
CA ALA A 393 32.95 18.81 6.19
C ALA A 393 33.62 17.60 5.53
N GLN A 394 32.85 16.74 4.84
CA GLN A 394 33.38 15.62 4.06
C GLN A 394 34.41 16.09 3.02
N SER A 395 34.11 17.19 2.32
CA SER A 395 35.01 17.75 1.30
C SER A 395 36.31 18.31 1.91
N VAL A 396 36.21 18.96 3.07
CA VAL A 396 37.38 19.46 3.82
C VAL A 396 38.27 18.30 4.28
N ILE A 397 37.69 17.22 4.83
CA ILE A 397 38.44 16.02 5.25
C ILE A 397 39.19 15.41 4.06
N ILE A 398 38.51 15.24 2.93
CA ILE A 398 39.11 14.71 1.70
C ILE A 398 40.25 15.61 1.22
N GLN A 399 40.04 16.93 1.23
CA GLN A 399 41.05 17.89 0.82
C GLN A 399 42.27 17.85 1.74
N GLU A 400 42.07 17.79 3.06
CA GLU A 400 43.14 17.74 4.04
C GLU A 400 43.99 16.47 3.90
N ILE A 401 43.36 15.31 3.74
CA ILE A 401 44.06 14.04 3.48
C ILE A 401 44.89 14.15 2.19
N ALA A 402 44.29 14.64 1.11
CA ALA A 402 45.00 14.79 -0.17
C ALA A 402 46.20 15.75 -0.05
N THR A 403 46.01 16.92 0.55
CA THR A 403 47.09 17.90 0.76
C THR A 403 48.21 17.35 1.63
N ASN A 404 47.89 16.61 2.70
CA ASN A 404 48.91 16.01 3.57
C ASN A 404 49.75 14.94 2.83
N LEU A 405 49.11 14.11 2.01
CA LEU A 405 49.81 13.10 1.22
C LEU A 405 50.72 13.71 0.14
N LEU A 406 50.26 14.78 -0.51
CA LEU A 406 51.06 15.55 -1.47
C LEU A 406 52.27 16.21 -0.79
N ASN A 407 52.06 16.87 0.35
CA ASN A 407 53.13 17.56 1.08
C ASN A 407 54.21 16.60 1.60
N GLN A 408 53.85 15.35 1.90
CA GLN A 408 54.79 14.31 2.31
C GLN A 408 55.49 13.63 1.13
N GLY A 409 55.12 13.96 -0.11
CA GLY A 409 55.64 13.31 -1.31
C GLY A 409 55.21 11.85 -1.45
N LEU A 410 54.11 11.44 -0.80
CA LEU A 410 53.57 10.08 -0.89
C LEU A 410 52.69 9.88 -2.14
N VAL A 411 52.16 10.97 -2.69
CA VAL A 411 51.36 11.01 -3.91
C VAL A 411 51.85 12.18 -4.76
N ASP A 412 51.92 11.98 -6.07
CA ASP A 412 52.25 13.06 -7.02
C ASP A 412 51.05 13.97 -7.28
N SER A 413 51.29 15.26 -7.56
CA SER A 413 50.25 16.25 -7.88
C SER A 413 49.38 15.86 -9.07
N LEU A 414 49.92 15.07 -10.01
CA LEU A 414 49.18 14.55 -11.16
C LEU A 414 48.03 13.60 -10.76
N HIS A 415 48.12 12.95 -9.61
CA HIS A 415 47.14 11.98 -9.12
C HIS A 415 46.19 12.56 -8.06
N GLU A 416 46.27 13.85 -7.74
CA GLU A 416 45.44 14.49 -6.72
C GLU A 416 43.94 14.30 -7.00
N LEU A 417 43.53 14.46 -8.26
CA LEU A 417 42.12 14.34 -8.65
C LEU A 417 41.60 12.91 -8.46
N ASP A 418 42.39 11.92 -8.88
CA ASP A 418 42.06 10.50 -8.75
C ASP A 418 42.01 10.08 -7.28
N LEU A 419 42.94 10.57 -6.45
CA LEU A 419 42.92 10.36 -5.01
C LEU A 419 41.65 10.93 -4.38
N LYS A 420 41.30 12.20 -4.67
CA LYS A 420 40.07 12.81 -4.14
C LYS A 420 38.83 12.04 -4.57
N LYS A 421 38.79 11.55 -5.81
CA LYS A 421 37.71 10.71 -6.32
C LYS A 421 37.62 9.39 -5.54
N ALA A 422 38.73 8.69 -5.35
CA ALA A 422 38.79 7.44 -4.58
C ALA A 422 38.37 7.65 -3.12
N LEU A 423 38.81 8.73 -2.48
CA LEU A 423 38.41 9.10 -1.13
C LEU A 423 36.92 9.44 -1.05
N LYS A 424 36.37 10.15 -2.04
CA LYS A 424 34.94 10.43 -2.14
C LYS A 424 34.11 9.16 -2.32
N GLU A 425 34.61 8.17 -3.05
CA GLU A 425 33.96 6.87 -3.24
C GLU A 425 34.14 5.92 -2.04
N SER A 426 34.91 6.33 -1.03
CA SER A 426 35.10 5.58 0.23
C SER A 426 34.01 5.88 1.27
N LYS A 427 34.11 5.21 2.43
CA LYS A 427 33.21 5.41 3.58
C LYS A 427 33.25 6.82 4.20
N ILE A 428 34.15 7.71 3.77
CA ILE A 428 34.12 9.13 4.18
C ILE A 428 32.78 9.77 3.78
N SER A 429 32.22 9.39 2.63
CA SER A 429 30.92 9.90 2.17
C SER A 429 29.72 9.43 3.01
N ASP A 430 29.91 8.42 3.85
CA ASP A 430 28.89 7.89 4.77
C ASP A 430 28.83 8.63 6.12
N LEU A 431 29.77 9.55 6.39
CA LEU A 431 29.77 10.36 7.61
C LEU A 431 28.56 11.30 7.63
N THR A 432 27.90 11.42 8.77
CA THR A 432 26.65 12.22 8.92
C THR A 432 26.68 13.17 10.11
N GLU A 433 27.73 13.10 10.93
CA GLU A 433 27.84 13.74 12.24
C GLU A 433 28.00 15.27 12.16
N PHE A 434 28.37 15.79 10.99
CA PHE A 434 28.59 17.21 10.77
C PHE A 434 27.35 17.94 10.27
N GLY A 435 26.23 17.23 10.08
CA GLY A 435 24.95 17.81 9.71
C GLY A 435 24.29 18.55 10.88
N ARG A 436 23.60 19.65 10.57
CA ARG A 436 22.78 20.40 11.54
C ARG A 436 21.47 19.71 11.89
N VAL A 437 20.99 18.86 10.99
CA VAL A 437 19.69 18.19 11.06
C VAL A 437 19.68 17.14 12.17
N VAL A 438 18.68 17.21 13.05
CA VAL A 438 18.36 16.10 13.94
C VAL A 438 17.53 15.07 13.17
N HIS A 439 17.77 13.79 13.38
CA HIS A 439 17.02 12.73 12.70
C HIS A 439 15.58 12.61 13.21
N ALA A 440 14.68 12.07 12.39
CA ALA A 440 13.26 11.96 12.71
C ALA A 440 13.00 11.14 13.98
N GLU A 441 13.73 10.04 14.18
CA GLU A 441 13.61 9.18 15.35
C GLU A 441 14.01 9.93 16.62
N MET A 442 15.09 10.72 16.53
CA MET A 442 15.57 11.54 17.65
C MET A 442 14.57 12.67 17.96
N ASP A 443 14.03 13.37 16.95
CA ASP A 443 13.01 14.40 17.20
C ASP A 443 11.72 13.81 17.78
N ALA A 444 11.31 12.61 17.37
CA ALA A 444 10.15 11.94 17.96
C ALA A 444 10.39 11.61 19.45
N LEU A 445 11.56 11.10 19.81
CA LEU A 445 11.96 10.85 21.21
C LEU A 445 12.03 12.15 22.01
N LEU A 446 12.63 13.20 21.45
CA LEU A 446 12.73 14.51 22.08
C LEU A 446 11.36 15.18 22.22
N SER A 447 10.43 14.95 21.29
CA SER A 447 9.05 15.41 21.40
C SER A 447 8.34 14.81 22.62
N CYS A 448 8.53 13.51 22.86
CA CYS A 448 8.06 12.86 24.09
C CYS A 448 8.69 13.50 25.33
N SER A 449 10.01 13.72 25.33
CA SER A 449 10.73 14.34 26.45
C SER A 449 10.22 15.75 26.77
N ARG A 450 10.07 16.61 25.75
CA ARG A 450 9.53 17.96 25.88
C ARG A 450 8.11 17.97 26.45
N ALA A 451 7.30 16.96 26.12
CA ALA A 451 5.93 16.82 26.60
C ALA A 451 5.81 16.07 27.95
N GLY A 452 6.91 15.58 28.53
CA GLY A 452 6.89 14.77 29.74
C GLY A 452 6.24 13.38 29.56
N ILE A 453 6.23 12.85 28.34
CA ILE A 453 5.61 11.55 28.00
C ILE A 453 6.69 10.46 28.02
N PRO A 454 6.56 9.40 28.85
CA PRO A 454 7.52 8.31 28.85
C PRO A 454 7.43 7.46 27.59
N THR A 455 8.59 7.12 27.01
CA THR A 455 8.74 6.27 25.81
C THR A 455 8.92 4.79 26.14
N THR A 456 9.10 4.44 27.41
CA THR A 456 9.30 3.04 27.84
C THR A 456 8.11 2.17 27.46
N GLY A 457 8.38 1.05 26.79
CA GLY A 457 7.34 0.12 26.33
C GLY A 457 6.67 0.51 25.01
N SER A 458 7.02 1.67 24.43
CA SER A 458 6.39 2.18 23.20
C SER A 458 6.95 1.53 21.94
N THR A 459 6.24 1.72 20.82
CA THR A 459 6.65 1.32 19.46
C THR A 459 6.97 2.55 18.64
N LEU A 460 8.12 2.54 17.95
CA LEU A 460 8.54 3.58 17.01
C LEU A 460 8.30 3.11 15.56
N TYR A 461 7.69 3.95 14.74
CA TYR A 461 7.51 3.75 13.31
C TYR A 461 8.39 4.76 12.58
N CYS A 462 9.16 4.34 11.57
CA CYS A 462 10.02 5.23 10.80
C CYS A 462 9.94 4.93 9.31
N THR A 463 9.98 5.97 8.47
CA THR A 463 9.96 5.82 7.01
C THR A 463 11.27 5.23 6.46
N THR A 464 12.35 5.25 7.26
CA THR A 464 13.66 4.67 6.94
C THR A 464 14.14 3.75 8.05
N PHE A 465 15.16 2.93 7.79
CA PHE A 465 15.76 2.14 8.85
C PHE A 465 16.62 3.06 9.75
N PRO A 466 16.47 3.02 11.10
CA PRO A 466 17.24 3.88 11.98
C PRO A 466 18.76 3.66 11.87
N CYS A 467 19.51 4.75 11.71
CA CYS A 467 20.97 4.68 11.70
C CYS A 467 21.51 4.22 13.07
N HIS A 468 22.77 3.75 13.11
CA HIS A 468 23.40 3.30 14.35
C HIS A 468 23.44 4.38 15.44
N ASN A 469 23.52 5.66 15.06
CA ASN A 469 23.45 6.77 16.01
C ASN A 469 22.03 6.97 16.58
N CYS A 470 20.98 6.72 15.81
CA CYS A 470 19.60 6.72 16.31
C CYS A 470 19.32 5.48 17.17
N ALA A 471 19.80 4.32 16.75
CA ALA A 471 19.56 3.03 17.41
C ALA A 471 19.93 3.04 18.89
N LYS A 472 21.10 3.58 19.27
CA LYS A 472 21.49 3.69 20.69
C LYS A 472 20.51 4.54 21.53
N HIS A 473 19.92 5.58 20.95
CA HIS A 473 18.91 6.41 21.63
C HIS A 473 17.57 5.68 21.74
N ILE A 474 17.17 4.97 20.68
CA ILE A 474 15.98 4.10 20.69
C ILE A 474 16.08 3.07 21.83
N ILE A 475 17.21 2.36 21.92
CA ILE A 475 17.48 1.40 23.00
C ILE A 475 17.41 2.10 24.36
N ALA A 476 18.19 3.16 24.57
CA ALA A 476 18.29 3.85 25.85
C ALA A 476 16.95 4.45 26.34
N SER A 477 16.06 4.81 25.40
CA SER A 477 14.73 5.37 25.70
C SER A 477 13.69 4.32 26.12
N GLY A 478 14.02 3.03 26.04
CA GLY A 478 13.13 1.93 26.41
C GLY A 478 12.04 1.61 25.39
N ILE A 479 12.20 2.04 24.13
CA ILE A 479 11.37 1.58 23.01
C ILE A 479 11.51 0.06 22.89
N LYS A 480 10.40 -0.66 22.74
CA LYS A 480 10.41 -2.13 22.63
C LYS A 480 10.38 -2.63 21.19
N ARG A 481 9.82 -1.84 20.28
CA ARG A 481 9.61 -2.24 18.88
C ARG A 481 9.83 -1.07 17.95
N VAL A 482 10.47 -1.34 16.81
CA VAL A 482 10.71 -0.43 15.71
C VAL A 482 10.11 -1.04 14.45
N VAL A 483 9.28 -0.29 13.73
CA VAL A 483 8.72 -0.69 12.44
C VAL A 483 9.24 0.26 11.36
N TYR A 484 9.86 -0.26 10.30
CA TYR A 484 10.52 0.57 9.28
C TYR A 484 10.20 0.15 7.84
N VAL A 485 10.24 1.07 6.87
CA VAL A 485 9.95 0.73 5.47
C VAL A 485 11.19 0.28 4.68
N GLU A 486 12.36 0.86 4.96
CA GLU A 486 13.58 0.60 4.18
C GLU A 486 13.98 -0.88 4.21
N PRO A 487 14.05 -1.56 3.05
CA PRO A 487 14.25 -3.01 3.01
C PRO A 487 15.69 -3.43 3.32
N TYR A 488 16.67 -2.54 3.15
CA TYR A 488 18.11 -2.85 3.23
C TYR A 488 18.82 -1.81 4.11
N PRO A 489 19.09 -2.13 5.38
CA PRO A 489 19.75 -1.20 6.27
C PRO A 489 21.26 -1.13 6.01
N LYS A 490 21.76 0.02 5.53
CA LYS A 490 23.21 0.33 5.59
C LYS A 490 23.71 0.59 7.02
N SER A 491 22.82 0.49 8.00
CA SER A 491 23.05 0.80 9.40
C SER A 491 23.75 -0.35 10.12
N ARG A 492 24.86 -0.04 10.80
CA ARG A 492 25.55 -0.97 11.72
C ARG A 492 24.84 -1.13 13.07
N ALA A 493 23.55 -0.77 13.16
CA ALA A 493 22.80 -0.87 14.41
C ALA A 493 22.78 -2.31 14.94
N LEU A 494 22.53 -3.29 14.07
CA LEU A 494 22.53 -4.71 14.43
C LEU A 494 23.93 -5.20 14.82
N ASP A 495 24.97 -4.74 14.13
CA ASP A 495 26.36 -5.11 14.44
C ASP A 495 26.80 -4.56 15.82
N PHE A 496 26.48 -3.31 16.09
CA PHE A 496 26.94 -2.59 17.30
C PHE A 496 26.12 -2.90 18.54
N HIS A 497 24.87 -3.33 18.35
CA HIS A 497 23.92 -3.55 19.44
C HIS A 497 23.24 -4.91 19.34
N SER A 498 23.96 -5.94 18.89
CA SER A 498 23.44 -7.31 18.76
C SER A 498 22.96 -7.91 20.10
N GLU A 499 23.46 -7.38 21.22
CA GLU A 499 23.03 -7.72 22.58
C GLU A 499 21.74 -7.02 23.04
N SER A 500 21.29 -6.01 22.28
CA SER A 500 20.15 -5.14 22.63
C SER A 500 19.06 -5.10 21.55
N ILE A 501 19.37 -5.46 20.30
CA ILE A 501 18.48 -5.42 19.14
C ILE A 501 18.42 -6.80 18.50
N HIS A 502 17.24 -7.20 18.02
CA HIS A 502 17.12 -8.27 17.03
C HIS A 502 16.28 -7.83 15.83
N LEU A 503 16.56 -8.42 14.68
CA LEU A 503 15.77 -8.24 13.47
C LEU A 503 14.67 -9.30 13.44
N ARG A 504 13.41 -8.89 13.62
CA ARG A 504 12.30 -9.84 13.55
C ARG A 504 11.89 -10.05 12.10
N SER A 505 12.47 -11.08 11.50
CA SER A 505 11.92 -11.64 10.26
C SER A 505 10.88 -12.72 10.59
N GLU A 506 9.90 -12.95 9.71
CA GLU A 506 8.90 -14.02 9.87
C GLU A 506 9.51 -15.45 9.88
N LEU A 507 10.82 -15.60 9.69
CA LEU A 507 11.56 -16.87 9.82
C LEU A 507 11.88 -17.22 11.28
N GLU A 508 12.01 -16.24 12.17
CA GLU A 508 12.53 -16.43 13.52
C GLU A 508 11.44 -16.53 14.60
N ARG A 509 10.22 -16.97 14.23
CA ARG A 509 9.12 -17.18 15.19
C ARG A 509 9.45 -18.15 16.33
N THR A 510 10.53 -18.92 16.21
CA THR A 510 10.96 -19.96 17.15
C THR A 510 12.02 -19.51 18.15
N LEU A 511 12.61 -18.31 18.03
CA LEU A 511 13.39 -17.77 19.12
C LEU A 511 12.41 -17.40 20.22
N LYS A 512 12.45 -18.11 21.36
CA LYS A 512 11.77 -17.69 22.60
C LYS A 512 11.97 -16.18 22.71
N ASP A 513 10.89 -15.41 22.74
CA ASP A 513 10.93 -13.96 22.94
C ASP A 513 11.89 -13.68 24.09
N ASN A 514 13.14 -13.31 23.78
CA ASN A 514 14.01 -12.71 24.76
C ASN A 514 13.39 -11.34 24.96
N ASN A 515 12.43 -11.28 25.88
CA ASN A 515 11.48 -10.20 26.13
C ASN A 515 12.13 -8.84 26.47
N ASN A 516 13.47 -8.80 26.41
CA ASN A 516 14.34 -7.69 26.77
C ASN A 516 15.02 -7.03 25.55
N LEU A 517 15.03 -7.65 24.36
CA LEU A 517 15.63 -7.04 23.16
C LEU A 517 14.62 -6.14 22.42
N VAL A 518 15.11 -5.05 21.84
CA VAL A 518 14.33 -4.18 20.96
C VAL A 518 14.12 -4.89 19.61
N SER A 519 12.86 -5.10 19.23
CA SER A 519 12.50 -5.74 17.95
C SER A 519 12.53 -4.72 16.82
N PHE A 520 13.32 -4.96 15.78
CA PHE A 520 13.27 -4.20 14.52
C PHE A 520 12.55 -5.03 13.47
N GLU A 521 11.47 -4.49 12.89
CA GLU A 521 10.59 -5.23 11.98
C GLU A 521 10.33 -4.42 10.69
N PRO A 522 10.38 -5.04 9.51
CA PRO A 522 9.96 -4.36 8.28
C PRO A 522 8.46 -4.09 8.30
N PHE A 523 8.05 -2.94 7.76
CA PHE A 523 6.67 -2.55 7.60
C PHE A 523 5.98 -3.44 6.57
N ILE A 524 4.75 -3.85 6.89
CA ILE A 524 3.92 -4.69 6.03
C ILE A 524 2.52 -4.10 5.96
N GLY A 525 2.05 -3.82 4.75
CA GLY A 525 0.74 -3.22 4.54
C GLY A 525 0.73 -2.18 3.42
N VAL A 526 -0.36 -1.44 3.34
CA VAL A 526 -0.56 -0.37 2.36
C VAL A 526 0.41 0.78 2.64
N GLY A 527 1.18 1.15 1.63
CA GLY A 527 2.10 2.28 1.64
C GLY A 527 1.38 3.64 1.59
N PRO A 528 2.10 4.73 1.90
CA PRO A 528 1.50 6.05 2.11
C PRO A 528 0.80 6.60 0.87
N ARG A 529 1.35 6.36 -0.33
CA ARG A 529 0.81 6.88 -1.59
C ARG A 529 -0.63 6.43 -1.83
N ARG A 530 -0.95 5.18 -1.47
CA ARG A 530 -2.27 4.57 -1.69
C ARG A 530 -3.13 4.52 -0.44
N PHE A 531 -2.65 5.05 0.69
CA PHE A 531 -3.38 4.96 1.96
C PHE A 531 -4.75 5.65 1.86
N LEU A 532 -4.80 6.91 1.41
CA LEU A 532 -6.07 7.62 1.24
C LEU A 532 -6.90 7.05 0.08
N ASP A 533 -6.28 6.64 -1.02
CA ASP A 533 -6.98 6.00 -2.14
C ASP A 533 -7.76 4.75 -1.67
N LEU A 534 -7.12 3.88 -0.88
CA LEU A 534 -7.68 2.58 -0.51
C LEU A 534 -8.57 2.62 0.74
N PHE A 535 -8.34 3.52 1.70
CA PHE A 535 -9.08 3.56 2.96
C PHE A 535 -10.05 4.72 3.10
N SER A 536 -9.86 5.84 2.40
CA SER A 536 -10.77 6.99 2.51
C SER A 536 -12.06 6.74 1.74
N MET A 537 -13.19 7.27 2.23
CA MET A 537 -14.44 7.27 1.48
C MET A 537 -14.45 8.27 0.33
N SER A 538 -13.73 9.39 0.46
CA SER A 538 -13.86 10.55 -0.44
C SER A 538 -12.58 11.33 -0.72
N LEU A 539 -11.49 11.10 0.02
CA LEU A 539 -10.22 11.84 -0.17
C LEU A 539 -9.31 11.20 -1.22
N GLY A 540 -9.61 9.97 -1.64
CA GLY A 540 -8.85 9.28 -2.69
C GLY A 540 -9.11 9.85 -4.07
N SER A 541 -8.16 9.61 -4.98
CA SER A 541 -8.26 9.91 -6.41
C SER A 541 -9.23 8.99 -7.17
N GLY A 542 -9.74 7.95 -6.50
CA GLY A 542 -10.58 6.91 -7.05
C GLY A 542 -12.08 7.08 -6.85
N SER A 543 -12.86 6.05 -7.22
CA SER A 543 -14.30 6.02 -7.02
C SER A 543 -14.67 6.14 -5.53
N LYS A 544 -15.77 6.81 -5.17
CA LYS A 544 -16.18 6.97 -3.76
C LYS A 544 -16.52 5.61 -3.11
N LEU A 545 -16.02 5.37 -1.90
CA LEU A 545 -16.35 4.14 -1.16
C LEU A 545 -17.74 4.29 -0.57
N ARG A 546 -18.65 3.38 -0.89
CA ARG A 546 -19.99 3.32 -0.28
C ARG A 546 -20.02 2.18 0.72
N ARG A 547 -20.48 2.45 1.95
CA ARG A 547 -20.61 1.46 3.04
C ARG A 547 -22.05 1.11 3.37
N LYS A 548 -23.00 1.92 2.89
CA LYS A 548 -24.42 1.75 3.15
C LYS A 548 -25.25 2.12 1.91
N ASP A 549 -26.42 1.52 1.82
CA ASP A 549 -27.44 1.94 0.88
C ASP A 549 -28.15 3.24 1.34
N LYS A 550 -29.09 3.75 0.53
CA LYS A 550 -29.87 4.95 0.86
C LYS A 550 -30.80 4.76 2.07
N GLY A 551 -31.18 3.52 2.39
CA GLY A 551 -32.00 3.16 3.55
C GLY A 551 -31.22 2.94 4.84
N GLY A 552 -29.88 3.00 4.80
CA GLY A 552 -29.01 2.77 5.95
C GLY A 552 -28.59 1.30 6.15
N GLY A 553 -28.98 0.40 5.24
CA GLY A 553 -28.53 -0.99 5.21
C GLY A 553 -27.06 -1.12 4.82
N ILE A 554 -26.40 -2.16 5.31
CA ILE A 554 -25.02 -2.52 4.96
C ILE A 554 -25.01 -2.98 3.50
N LEU A 555 -24.02 -2.53 2.71
CA LEU A 555 -23.85 -3.01 1.34
C LEU A 555 -23.17 -4.38 1.32
N ASP A 556 -23.74 -5.30 0.56
CA ASP A 556 -23.07 -6.53 0.18
C ASP A 556 -21.96 -6.24 -0.84
N TRP A 557 -20.85 -6.96 -0.70
CA TRP A 557 -19.71 -6.86 -1.60
C TRP A 557 -19.46 -8.20 -2.26
N ASP A 558 -19.41 -8.19 -3.59
CA ASP A 558 -19.05 -9.36 -4.40
C ASP A 558 -17.84 -9.02 -5.27
N LYS A 559 -16.78 -9.81 -5.12
CA LYS A 559 -15.56 -9.72 -5.92
C LYS A 559 -15.79 -9.77 -7.43
N ALA A 560 -16.88 -10.37 -7.90
CA ALA A 560 -17.16 -10.50 -9.34
C ALA A 560 -17.66 -9.18 -9.95
N SER A 561 -18.40 -8.38 -9.18
CA SER A 561 -19.06 -7.15 -9.63
C SER A 561 -18.53 -5.87 -8.97
N ALA A 562 -17.52 -5.99 -8.11
CA ALA A 562 -17.01 -4.86 -7.35
C ALA A 562 -16.21 -3.87 -8.22
N PRO A 563 -16.44 -2.55 -8.05
CA PRO A 563 -15.70 -1.53 -8.79
C PRO A 563 -14.24 -1.45 -8.32
N ILE A 564 -13.34 -1.22 -9.28
CA ILE A 564 -11.94 -0.93 -9.00
C ILE A 564 -11.85 0.47 -8.37
N ARG A 565 -11.05 0.57 -7.32
CA ARG A 565 -10.83 1.80 -6.56
C ARG A 565 -10.29 2.91 -7.45
N THR A 566 -9.17 2.67 -8.12
CA THR A 566 -8.54 3.62 -9.05
C THR A 566 -8.40 2.95 -10.43
N PRO A 567 -9.45 2.96 -11.27
CA PRO A 567 -9.46 2.25 -12.53
C PRO A 567 -8.54 2.90 -13.58
N LEU A 568 -7.97 2.08 -14.48
CA LEU A 568 -7.31 2.58 -15.69
C LEU A 568 -8.36 2.89 -16.76
N LEU A 569 -8.37 4.13 -17.25
CA LEU A 569 -9.21 4.55 -18.36
C LEU A 569 -8.42 4.49 -19.67
N SER A 570 -9.02 3.89 -20.70
CA SER A 570 -8.53 4.00 -22.09
C SER A 570 -8.88 5.34 -22.74
N LYS A 571 -9.56 6.20 -22.00
CA LYS A 571 -10.20 7.43 -22.47
C LYS A 571 -9.46 8.65 -21.94
N SER A 572 -9.23 9.60 -22.83
CA SER A 572 -8.65 10.89 -22.47
C SER A 572 -9.64 11.75 -21.67
N TYR A 573 -9.13 12.75 -20.95
CA TYR A 573 -10.01 13.69 -20.25
C TYR A 573 -10.96 14.43 -21.22
N ILE A 574 -10.56 14.62 -22.48
CA ILE A 574 -11.37 15.24 -23.53
C ILE A 574 -12.56 14.36 -23.91
N GLU A 575 -12.37 13.04 -24.01
CA GLU A 575 -13.47 12.11 -24.25
C GLU A 575 -14.43 12.04 -23.06
N ILE A 576 -13.90 12.10 -21.84
CA ILE A 576 -14.70 12.15 -20.61
C ILE A 576 -15.48 13.47 -20.53
N GLU A 577 -14.87 14.59 -20.88
CA GLU A 577 -15.51 15.91 -20.95
C GLU A 577 -16.66 15.90 -21.95
N LYS A 578 -16.45 15.30 -23.13
CA LYS A 578 -17.52 15.13 -24.11
C LYS A 578 -18.68 14.30 -23.55
N ALA A 579 -18.40 13.18 -22.88
CA ALA A 579 -19.44 12.38 -22.24
C ALA A 579 -20.21 13.18 -21.17
N ALA A 580 -19.53 14.04 -20.41
CA ALA A 580 -20.16 14.93 -19.45
C ALA A 580 -21.04 16.01 -20.12
N ALA A 581 -20.60 16.59 -21.23
CA ALA A 581 -21.40 17.52 -22.03
C ALA A 581 -22.66 16.83 -22.59
N ASP A 582 -22.51 15.62 -23.15
CA ASP A 582 -23.63 14.83 -23.65
C ASP A 582 -24.65 14.51 -22.52
N MET A 583 -24.17 14.23 -21.30
CA MET A 583 -25.04 14.04 -20.11
C MET A 583 -25.80 15.30 -19.71
N TRP A 584 -25.21 16.49 -19.89
CA TRP A 584 -25.86 17.76 -19.61
C TRP A 584 -26.94 18.08 -20.65
N ASP A 585 -26.63 17.91 -21.94
CA ASP A 585 -27.56 18.19 -23.03
C ASP A 585 -28.79 17.25 -23.02
N GLU A 586 -28.63 16.03 -22.50
CA GLU A 586 -29.71 15.08 -22.26
C GLU A 586 -30.65 15.50 -21.12
N CYS A 587 -30.19 16.31 -20.17
CA CYS A 587 -31.02 16.95 -19.16
C CYS A 587 -31.76 18.15 -19.78
N SER A 588 -32.62 17.92 -20.76
CA SER A 588 -33.48 18.97 -21.31
C SER A 588 -34.42 19.48 -20.22
N LEU A 589 -34.15 20.67 -19.68
CA LEU A 589 -35.06 21.47 -18.83
C LEU A 589 -36.05 22.24 -19.71
#